data_AF-A0A3B9ILW5-F1
#
_entry.id   AF-A0A3B9ILW5-F1
#
_cell.length_a   1.000
_cell.length_b   1.000
_cell.length_c   1.000
_cell.angle_alpha   90.00
_cell.angle_beta   90.00
_cell.angle_gamma   90.00
#
_symmetry.space_group_name_H-M   'P 1'
#
loop_
_entity.id
_entity.type
_entity.pdbx_description
1 polymer ?
#
loop_
_entity_poly.entity_id
_entity_poly.type
_entity_poly.pdbx_seq_one_letter_code
_entity_poly.pdbx_strand_id
1 'polypeptide(L)'
;MTIDLKAAIRKWAIDTLPYDHSDADIAAEFKRKGATELLIIYHNWMSRHIFAMPRKVHISAAYEANPTTTQRKTDLDALIEKIEKGNDLTPHLSTRVNISLDSLSKKINRRKHLDLMLIEWEVHHLHISQKMRSDGFVERGNPLLFAVFHVFDAYLIDVMTHDDFNRDHILEIMVREFPDAGLIHELKVGPGEEMRGLVRRHNENERTVLRNAGINTLVEIDGKVYKPAGGITAAGTSVRAS
;
A
#
# COMPACT_ATOMS: atom_id res chain seq x y z
N MET A 1 10.91 -12.31 -38.20
CA MET A 1 11.88 -12.05 -37.12
C MET A 1 11.20 -12.41 -35.81
N THR A 2 11.68 -13.43 -35.10
CA THR A 2 11.08 -13.86 -33.82
C THR A 2 11.65 -12.98 -32.71
N ILE A 3 10.81 -12.24 -31.99
CA ILE A 3 11.25 -11.40 -30.87
C ILE A 3 11.38 -12.31 -29.63
N ASP A 4 12.56 -12.32 -29.01
CA ASP A 4 12.71 -12.88 -27.67
C ASP A 4 12.14 -11.89 -26.65
N LEU A 5 10.87 -12.11 -26.29
CA LEU A 5 10.15 -11.26 -25.36
C LEU A 5 10.79 -11.23 -23.97
N LYS A 6 11.40 -12.34 -23.52
CA LYS A 6 12.05 -12.39 -22.20
C LYS A 6 13.30 -11.53 -22.19
N ALA A 7 14.12 -11.62 -23.24
CA ALA A 7 15.30 -10.77 -23.37
C ALA A 7 14.91 -9.29 -23.48
N ALA A 8 13.85 -8.96 -24.24
CA ALA A 8 13.35 -7.60 -24.40
C ALA A 8 12.85 -7.00 -23.08
N ILE A 9 12.00 -7.73 -22.33
CA ILE A 9 11.49 -7.30 -21.02
C ILE A 9 12.63 -7.11 -20.03
N ARG A 10 13.57 -8.07 -19.98
CA ARG A 10 14.72 -7.98 -19.07
C ARG A 10 15.57 -6.75 -19.39
N LYS A 11 15.86 -6.51 -20.66
CA LYS A 11 16.61 -5.32 -21.09
C LYS A 11 15.89 -4.04 -20.70
N TRP A 12 14.60 -3.93 -21.04
CA TRP A 12 13.79 -2.78 -20.66
C TRP A 12 13.83 -2.53 -19.14
N ALA A 13 13.56 -3.55 -18.32
CA ALA A 13 13.53 -3.38 -16.87
C ALA A 13 14.88 -2.93 -16.29
N ILE A 14 16.00 -3.47 -16.78
CA ILE A 14 17.35 -3.06 -16.36
C ILE A 14 17.64 -1.61 -16.78
N ASP A 15 17.16 -1.19 -17.95
CA ASP A 15 17.45 0.14 -18.49
C ASP A 15 16.53 1.24 -17.91
N THR A 16 15.33 0.90 -17.43
CA THR A 16 14.29 1.89 -17.11
C THR A 16 13.78 1.88 -15.68
N LEU A 17 13.91 0.79 -14.92
CA LEU A 17 13.41 0.78 -13.55
C LEU A 17 14.28 1.67 -12.65
N PRO A 18 13.68 2.44 -11.72
CA PRO A 18 14.45 3.35 -10.90
C PRO A 18 15.13 2.56 -9.78
N TYR A 19 16.41 2.27 -9.92
CA TYR A 19 17.25 1.70 -8.86
C TYR A 19 18.60 2.44 -8.85
N ASP A 20 19.39 2.24 -7.80
CA ASP A 20 20.71 2.86 -7.74
C ASP A 20 21.68 2.15 -8.69
N HIS A 21 21.91 2.73 -9.88
CA HIS A 21 22.86 2.20 -10.85
C HIS A 21 24.33 2.37 -10.42
N SER A 22 24.59 3.23 -9.44
CA SER A 22 25.94 3.49 -8.90
C SER A 22 26.32 2.52 -7.78
N ASP A 23 25.33 1.93 -7.10
CA ASP A 23 25.54 0.85 -6.16
C ASP A 23 25.83 -0.46 -6.91
N ALA A 24 27.07 -0.94 -6.81
CA ALA A 24 27.54 -2.12 -7.52
C ALA A 24 26.78 -3.40 -7.13
N ASP A 25 26.37 -3.53 -5.86
CA ASP A 25 25.66 -4.73 -5.37
C ASP A 25 24.21 -4.74 -5.86
N ILE A 26 23.52 -3.60 -5.79
CA ILE A 26 22.16 -3.46 -6.32
C ILE A 26 22.15 -3.64 -7.85
N ALA A 27 23.08 -3.01 -8.56
CA ALA A 27 23.17 -3.15 -10.01
C ALA A 27 23.51 -4.59 -10.44
N ALA A 28 24.39 -5.28 -9.72
CA ALA A 28 24.69 -6.69 -9.97
C ALA A 28 23.47 -7.58 -9.70
N GLU A 29 22.73 -7.34 -8.61
CA GLU A 29 21.50 -8.07 -8.30
C GLU A 29 20.47 -7.90 -9.41
N PHE A 30 20.19 -6.68 -9.86
CA PHE A 30 19.24 -6.41 -10.94
C PHE A 30 19.62 -7.15 -12.23
N LYS A 31 20.92 -7.18 -12.56
CA LYS A 31 21.45 -7.90 -13.73
C LYS A 31 21.38 -9.42 -13.57
N ARG A 32 21.38 -9.99 -12.36
CA ARG A 32 21.23 -11.45 -12.18
C ARG A 32 19.80 -11.92 -12.39
N LYS A 33 18.81 -11.05 -12.22
CA LYS A 33 17.40 -11.42 -12.27
C LYS A 33 16.93 -11.79 -13.68
N GLY A 34 16.05 -12.79 -13.73
CA GLY A 34 15.29 -13.13 -14.92
C GLY A 34 14.18 -12.12 -15.21
N ALA A 35 13.58 -12.20 -16.41
CA ALA A 35 12.49 -11.31 -16.81
C ALA A 35 11.30 -11.36 -15.83
N THR A 36 10.92 -12.54 -15.35
CA THR A 36 9.81 -12.72 -14.39
C THR A 36 10.08 -12.01 -13.07
N GLU A 37 11.26 -12.19 -12.48
CA GLU A 37 11.62 -11.51 -11.21
C GLU A 37 11.64 -9.99 -11.37
N LEU A 38 12.10 -9.48 -12.52
CA LEU A 38 12.10 -8.06 -12.82
C LEU A 38 10.68 -7.50 -13.01
N LEU A 39 9.76 -8.29 -13.58
CA LEU A 39 8.34 -7.92 -13.65
C LEU A 39 7.69 -7.89 -12.27
N ILE A 40 8.05 -8.81 -11.37
CA ILE A 40 7.58 -8.78 -9.97
C ILE A 40 8.07 -7.48 -9.31
N ILE A 41 9.34 -7.11 -9.48
CA ILE A 41 9.89 -5.84 -8.97
C ILE A 41 9.15 -4.65 -9.55
N TYR A 42 8.95 -4.62 -10.87
CA TYR A 42 8.19 -3.57 -11.54
C TYR A 42 6.78 -3.45 -10.99
N HIS A 43 6.04 -4.55 -10.85
CA HIS A 43 4.66 -4.52 -10.38
C HIS A 43 4.56 -4.04 -8.93
N ASN A 44 5.47 -4.49 -8.04
CA ASN A 44 5.53 -3.98 -6.66
C ASN A 44 5.89 -2.50 -6.60
N TRP A 45 6.79 -2.05 -7.47
CA TRP A 45 7.16 -0.64 -7.56
C TRP A 45 5.98 0.21 -8.07
N MET A 46 5.32 -0.24 -9.12
CA MET A 46 4.14 0.40 -9.72
C MET A 46 2.97 0.48 -8.76
N SER A 47 2.71 -0.56 -7.96
CA SER A 47 1.57 -0.60 -7.05
C SER A 47 1.62 0.47 -5.96
N ARG A 48 2.80 1.08 -5.72
CA ARG A 48 2.94 2.21 -4.79
C ARG A 48 2.51 3.55 -5.38
N HIS A 49 2.33 3.62 -6.69
CA HIS A 49 1.90 4.83 -7.37
C HIS A 49 0.39 4.86 -7.50
N ILE A 50 -0.18 6.05 -7.32
CA ILE A 50 -1.59 6.30 -7.59
C ILE A 50 -1.66 7.02 -8.93
N PHE A 51 -2.28 6.39 -9.93
CA PHE A 51 -2.43 7.02 -11.24
C PHE A 51 -3.25 8.31 -11.14
N ALA A 52 -2.78 9.35 -11.82
CA ALA A 52 -3.43 10.65 -11.94
C ALA A 52 -4.73 10.51 -12.76
N MET A 53 -5.84 10.35 -12.06
CA MET A 53 -7.18 10.26 -12.65
C MET A 53 -8.24 10.68 -11.63
N PRO A 54 -9.31 11.37 -12.07
CA PRO A 54 -10.40 11.79 -11.19
C PRO A 54 -11.01 10.62 -10.44
N ARG A 55 -11.28 10.81 -9.15
CA ARG A 55 -11.92 9.80 -8.30
C ARG A 55 -13.04 10.40 -7.49
N LYS A 56 -14.12 9.62 -7.31
CA LYS A 56 -15.14 9.91 -6.31
C LYS A 56 -14.55 9.63 -4.93
N VAL A 57 -14.59 10.64 -4.07
CA VAL A 57 -14.12 10.52 -2.69
C VAL A 57 -15.26 10.03 -1.80
N HIS A 58 -14.99 8.99 -1.03
CA HIS A 58 -15.84 8.45 0.02
C HIS A 58 -15.12 8.66 1.35
N ILE A 59 -15.81 9.23 2.32
CA ILE A 59 -15.23 9.65 3.60
C ILE A 59 -15.84 8.81 4.71
N SER A 60 -15.01 8.26 5.57
CA SER A 60 -15.45 7.52 6.75
C SER A 60 -15.99 8.47 7.82
N ALA A 61 -16.93 8.00 8.63
CA ALA A 61 -17.36 8.66 9.85
C ALA A 61 -16.20 8.83 10.85
N ALA A 62 -15.26 7.87 10.89
CA ALA A 62 -14.03 8.00 11.69
C ALA A 62 -13.20 9.22 11.29
N TYR A 63 -12.98 9.44 9.99
CA TYR A 63 -12.28 10.62 9.47
C TYR A 63 -13.01 11.91 9.83
N GLU A 64 -14.33 11.96 9.68
CA GLU A 64 -15.14 13.15 10.01
C GLU A 64 -15.09 13.48 11.50
N ALA A 65 -15.13 12.45 12.36
CA ALA A 65 -15.09 12.61 13.81
C ALA A 65 -13.69 12.93 14.35
N ASN A 66 -12.63 12.71 13.57
CA ASN A 66 -11.26 12.91 14.01
C ASN A 66 -10.94 14.42 14.21
N PRO A 67 -10.59 14.86 15.43
CA PRO A 67 -10.27 16.27 15.69
C PRO A 67 -9.10 16.80 14.84
N THR A 68 -8.16 15.93 14.48
CA THR A 68 -7.03 16.27 13.63
C THR A 68 -7.46 16.62 12.21
N THR A 69 -8.54 16.01 11.70
CA THR A 69 -9.17 16.40 10.42
C THR A 69 -9.58 17.86 10.47
N THR A 70 -10.23 18.31 11.56
CA THR A 70 -10.61 19.71 11.74
C THR A 70 -9.38 20.62 11.85
N GLN A 71 -8.36 20.21 12.60
CA GLN A 71 -7.11 20.99 12.77
C GLN A 71 -6.32 21.16 11.47
N ARG A 72 -6.37 20.17 10.58
CA ARG A 72 -5.65 20.15 9.30
C ARG A 72 -6.55 20.41 8.08
N LYS A 73 -7.76 20.93 8.31
CA LYS A 73 -8.81 21.04 7.30
C LYS A 73 -8.33 21.65 5.99
N THR A 74 -7.64 22.79 6.04
CA THR A 74 -7.17 23.49 4.83
C THR A 74 -6.25 22.62 3.96
N ASP A 75 -5.31 21.90 4.58
CA ASP A 75 -4.38 21.04 3.84
C ASP A 75 -5.05 19.76 3.33
N LEU A 76 -6.00 19.22 4.11
CA LEU A 76 -6.78 18.05 3.73
C LEU A 76 -7.75 18.36 2.60
N ASP A 77 -8.48 19.47 2.66
CA ASP A 77 -9.39 19.92 1.59
C ASP A 77 -8.60 20.06 0.27
N ALA A 78 -7.41 20.65 0.30
CA ALA A 78 -6.56 20.80 -0.88
C ALA A 78 -6.06 19.44 -1.42
N LEU A 79 -5.79 18.46 -0.54
CA LEU A 79 -5.42 17.10 -0.95
C LEU A 79 -6.63 16.34 -1.54
N ILE A 80 -7.81 16.48 -0.93
CA ILE A 80 -9.06 15.89 -1.42
C ILE A 80 -9.41 16.45 -2.80
N GLU A 81 -9.30 17.76 -2.99
CA GLU A 81 -9.53 18.40 -4.29
C GLU A 81 -8.57 17.85 -5.37
N LYS A 82 -7.31 17.56 -5.01
CA LYS A 82 -6.36 16.91 -5.94
C LYS A 82 -6.82 15.50 -6.32
N ILE A 83 -7.34 14.72 -5.35
CA ILE A 83 -7.88 13.38 -5.60
C ILE A 83 -9.08 13.46 -6.54
N GLU A 84 -10.03 14.35 -6.26
CA GLU A 84 -11.25 14.52 -7.05
C GLU A 84 -10.96 14.97 -8.48
N LYS A 85 -10.01 15.89 -8.67
CA LYS A 85 -9.60 16.38 -10.00
C LYS A 85 -8.68 15.42 -10.74
N GLY A 86 -8.14 14.41 -10.07
CA GLY A 86 -7.18 13.48 -10.65
C GLY A 86 -5.80 14.05 -10.88
N ASN A 87 -5.40 15.01 -10.06
CA ASN A 87 -4.05 15.54 -10.09
C ASN A 87 -3.04 14.47 -9.65
N ASP A 88 -1.78 14.65 -10.04
CA ASP A 88 -0.71 13.76 -9.59
C ASP A 88 -0.54 13.82 -8.06
N LEU A 89 -0.65 12.65 -7.42
CA LEU A 89 -0.51 12.48 -5.98
C LEU A 89 0.90 12.03 -5.59
N THR A 90 1.79 11.78 -6.55
CA THR A 90 3.19 11.40 -6.28
C THR A 90 3.88 12.30 -5.25
N PRO A 91 3.70 13.64 -5.24
CA PRO A 91 4.30 14.50 -4.21
C PRO A 91 3.86 14.18 -2.77
N HIS A 92 2.70 13.57 -2.60
CA HIS A 92 2.12 13.20 -1.30
C HIS A 92 2.51 11.78 -0.85
N LEU A 93 3.03 10.94 -1.74
CA LEU A 93 3.50 9.60 -1.41
C LEU A 93 4.85 9.63 -0.68
N SER A 94 5.27 8.49 -0.11
CA SER A 94 6.61 8.30 0.41
C SER A 94 7.67 8.62 -0.65
N THR A 95 8.81 9.22 -0.28
CA THR A 95 9.92 9.43 -1.23
C THR A 95 10.50 8.13 -1.77
N ARG A 96 10.25 7.01 -1.08
CA ARG A 96 10.66 5.67 -1.48
C ARG A 96 10.00 5.21 -2.78
N VAL A 97 8.94 5.88 -3.26
CA VAL A 97 8.31 5.60 -4.56
C VAL A 97 9.31 5.71 -5.73
N ASN A 98 10.41 6.44 -5.56
CA ASN A 98 11.50 6.56 -6.54
C ASN A 98 12.51 5.41 -6.51
N ILE A 99 12.29 4.34 -5.74
CA ILE A 99 13.21 3.21 -5.62
C ILE A 99 12.47 1.88 -5.82
N SER A 100 12.79 1.16 -6.89
CA SER A 100 12.25 -0.17 -7.22
C SER A 100 12.96 -1.30 -6.49
N LEU A 101 14.25 -1.15 -6.19
CA LEU A 101 15.03 -2.06 -5.36
C LEU A 101 16.05 -1.28 -4.53
N ASP A 102 16.07 -1.52 -3.21
CA ASP A 102 16.85 -0.74 -2.23
C ASP A 102 17.80 -1.58 -1.37
N SER A 103 17.53 -2.86 -1.15
CA SER A 103 18.31 -3.66 -0.21
C SER A 103 18.22 -5.15 -0.50
N LEU A 104 19.36 -5.83 -0.30
CA LEU A 104 19.50 -7.29 -0.33
C LEU A 104 19.24 -7.94 1.04
N SER A 105 18.74 -7.17 2.02
CA SER A 105 18.40 -7.67 3.35
C SER A 105 17.39 -8.82 3.27
N LYS A 106 17.71 -9.93 3.94
CA LYS A 106 16.77 -11.05 4.14
C LYS A 106 15.58 -10.65 5.04
N LYS A 107 15.74 -9.64 5.89
CA LYS A 107 14.66 -9.11 6.74
C LYS A 107 13.80 -8.17 5.90
N ILE A 108 12.55 -8.56 5.67
CA ILE A 108 11.68 -7.88 4.71
C ILE A 108 11.33 -6.45 5.15
N ASN A 109 11.19 -6.22 6.45
CA ASN A 109 10.89 -4.93 7.05
C ASN A 109 12.04 -3.93 7.00
N ARG A 110 13.24 -4.36 6.60
CA ARG A 110 14.40 -3.48 6.36
C ARG A 110 14.54 -3.06 4.89
N ARG A 111 13.72 -3.60 3.99
CA ARG A 111 13.78 -3.29 2.56
C ARG A 111 12.87 -2.12 2.26
N LYS A 112 13.43 -0.93 2.01
CA LYS A 112 12.63 0.31 1.86
C LYS A 112 11.79 0.35 0.59
N HIS A 113 12.11 -0.49 -0.40
CA HIS A 113 11.30 -0.61 -1.60
C HIS A 113 9.95 -1.30 -1.37
N LEU A 114 9.76 -1.93 -0.20
CA LEU A 114 8.49 -2.58 0.18
C LEU A 114 7.70 -1.71 1.16
N ASP A 115 6.48 -1.39 0.76
CA ASP A 115 5.47 -0.83 1.64
C ASP A 115 4.56 -1.96 2.13
N LEU A 116 4.86 -2.51 3.30
CA LEU A 116 4.21 -3.74 3.76
C LEU A 116 2.73 -3.53 4.12
N MET A 117 2.35 -2.33 4.56
CA MET A 117 0.94 -2.02 4.82
C MET A 117 0.18 -1.92 3.50
N LEU A 118 0.73 -1.19 2.53
CA LEU A 118 0.11 -1.11 1.21
C LEU A 118 0.01 -2.49 0.55
N ILE A 119 1.04 -3.31 0.68
CA ILE A 119 1.06 -4.66 0.08
C ILE A 119 0.01 -5.57 0.73
N GLU A 120 -0.09 -5.58 2.07
CA GLU A 120 -1.02 -6.47 2.77
C GLU A 120 -2.46 -5.94 2.72
N TRP A 121 -2.66 -4.64 2.91
CA TRP A 121 -3.98 -4.03 3.16
C TRP A 121 -4.46 -3.07 2.07
N GLU A 122 -3.61 -2.72 1.10
CA GLU A 122 -3.93 -1.77 0.00
C GLU A 122 -4.16 -0.33 0.46
N VAL A 123 -3.78 -0.06 1.71
CA VAL A 123 -3.86 1.27 2.32
C VAL A 123 -2.62 2.06 1.95
N HIS A 124 -2.84 3.14 1.22
CA HIS A 124 -1.86 4.18 1.00
C HIS A 124 -1.85 5.13 2.19
N HIS A 125 -0.68 5.72 2.46
CA HIS A 125 -0.55 6.81 3.42
C HIS A 125 0.01 8.04 2.69
N LEU A 126 -0.71 9.16 2.76
CA LEU A 126 -0.39 10.40 2.08
C LEU A 126 0.04 11.47 3.08
N HIS A 127 1.16 12.13 2.80
CA HIS A 127 1.58 13.30 3.56
C HIS A 127 0.64 14.48 3.32
N ILE A 128 0.23 15.13 4.41
CA ILE A 128 -0.69 16.26 4.39
C ILE A 128 0.13 17.56 4.47
N SER A 129 0.32 18.24 3.35
CA SER A 129 0.92 19.58 3.28
C SER A 129 0.70 20.21 1.91
N GLN A 130 0.57 21.53 1.86
CA GLN A 130 0.57 22.32 0.63
C GLN A 130 1.96 22.84 0.25
N LYS A 131 2.93 22.75 1.15
CA LYS A 131 4.29 23.26 0.93
C LYS A 131 5.12 22.21 0.20
N MET A 132 5.61 22.59 -0.98
CA MET A 132 6.48 21.76 -1.80
C MET A 132 7.94 21.94 -1.37
N ARG A 133 8.67 20.84 -1.27
CA ARG A 133 10.12 20.82 -1.10
C ARG A 133 10.82 20.85 -2.47
N SER A 134 12.12 21.10 -2.46
CA SER A 134 12.93 21.14 -3.68
C SER A 134 13.03 19.79 -4.42
N ASP A 135 12.77 18.67 -3.76
CA ASP A 135 12.79 17.32 -4.34
C ASP A 135 11.46 16.89 -4.96
N GLY A 136 10.50 17.81 -5.13
CA GLY A 136 9.21 17.54 -5.77
C GLY A 136 8.18 16.86 -4.87
N PHE A 137 8.48 16.74 -3.58
CA PHE A 137 7.59 16.16 -2.58
C PHE A 137 7.10 17.21 -1.59
N VAL A 138 5.92 17.01 -1.01
CA VAL A 138 5.42 17.93 0.03
C VAL A 138 6.18 17.76 1.35
N GLU A 139 6.15 18.78 2.22
CA GLU A 139 6.73 18.69 3.56
C GLU A 139 6.26 17.42 4.29
N ARG A 140 7.20 16.79 5.01
CA ARG A 140 6.99 15.51 5.69
C ARG A 140 6.66 15.74 7.14
N GLY A 141 5.78 14.91 7.67
CA GLY A 141 5.41 14.95 9.07
C GLY A 141 4.21 14.08 9.37
N ASN A 142 3.84 14.10 10.65
CA ASN A 142 2.53 13.66 11.10
C ASN A 142 1.57 14.85 11.10
N PRO A 143 0.26 14.60 10.98
CA PRO A 143 -0.36 13.33 10.58
C PRO A 143 -0.28 13.04 9.06
N LEU A 144 -0.79 11.88 8.68
CA LEU A 144 -0.94 11.35 7.33
C LEU A 144 -2.43 11.04 7.07
N LEU A 145 -2.84 11.12 5.80
CA LEU A 145 -4.13 10.61 5.35
C LEU A 145 -3.98 9.15 4.93
N PHE A 146 -4.72 8.24 5.56
CA PHE A 146 -4.78 6.84 5.18
C PHE A 146 -5.97 6.65 4.23
N ALA A 147 -5.73 6.05 3.07
CA ALA A 147 -6.76 5.89 2.05
C ALA A 147 -6.54 4.66 1.17
N VAL A 148 -7.63 4.10 0.64
CA VAL A 148 -7.58 3.04 -0.40
C VAL A 148 -8.04 3.64 -1.73
N PHE A 149 -7.31 3.33 -2.79
CA PHE A 149 -7.58 3.85 -4.13
C PHE A 149 -8.00 2.73 -5.08
N HIS A 150 -9.23 2.83 -5.58
CA HIS A 150 -9.69 2.07 -6.72
C HIS A 150 -9.58 2.93 -7.99
N VAL A 151 -9.99 2.36 -9.13
CA VAL A 151 -9.88 3.03 -10.43
C VAL A 151 -10.64 4.36 -10.41
N PHE A 152 -11.90 4.37 -9.96
CA PHE A 152 -12.76 5.55 -9.97
C PHE A 152 -13.13 6.08 -8.58
N ASP A 153 -12.65 5.43 -7.51
CA ASP A 153 -13.05 5.72 -6.14
C ASP A 153 -11.82 5.85 -5.24
N ALA A 154 -11.89 6.76 -4.27
CA ALA A 154 -10.93 6.90 -3.19
C ALA A 154 -11.68 6.85 -1.85
N TYR A 155 -11.28 5.93 -0.98
CA TYR A 155 -11.90 5.73 0.33
C TYR A 155 -10.97 6.28 1.40
N LEU A 156 -11.33 7.41 1.99
CA LEU A 156 -10.57 8.04 3.06
C LEU A 156 -10.90 7.32 4.36
N ILE A 157 -9.90 6.65 4.92
CA ILE A 157 -10.05 5.83 6.12
C ILE A 157 -9.97 6.70 7.36
N ASP A 158 -8.84 7.38 7.59
CA ASP A 158 -8.68 8.28 8.73
C ASP A 158 -7.39 9.12 8.58
N VAL A 159 -7.20 10.07 9.50
CA VAL A 159 -5.99 10.86 9.68
C VAL A 159 -5.19 10.31 10.86
N MET A 160 -4.05 9.66 10.59
CA MET A 160 -3.26 8.94 11.60
C MET A 160 -1.76 9.27 11.48
N THR A 161 -0.89 8.56 12.20
CA THR A 161 0.56 8.81 12.21
C THR A 161 1.37 7.66 11.61
N HIS A 162 2.68 7.84 11.46
CA HIS A 162 3.59 6.77 11.04
C HIS A 162 3.62 5.57 12.00
N ASP A 163 3.17 5.74 13.25
CA ASP A 163 3.15 4.67 14.26
C ASP A 163 1.88 3.80 14.17
N ASP A 164 0.92 4.17 13.30
CA ASP A 164 -0.41 3.57 13.24
C ASP A 164 -0.60 2.52 12.13
N PHE A 165 0.48 2.06 11.50
CA PHE A 165 0.44 1.21 10.29
C PHE A 165 -0.09 -0.22 10.52
N ASN A 166 -0.39 -0.57 11.76
CA ASN A 166 -0.91 -1.87 12.17
C ASN A 166 -2.18 -1.78 13.01
N ARG A 167 -2.84 -0.61 13.06
CA ARG A 167 -4.03 -0.41 13.88
C ARG A 167 -5.21 -1.21 13.35
N ASP A 168 -5.85 -1.99 14.22
CA ASP A 168 -7.03 -2.78 13.86
C ASP A 168 -8.20 -1.86 13.44
N HIS A 169 -8.24 -0.64 13.98
CA HIS A 169 -9.13 0.47 13.58
C HIS A 169 -9.26 0.66 12.07
N ILE A 170 -8.16 0.53 11.32
CA ILE A 170 -8.15 0.68 9.86
C ILE A 170 -9.03 -0.39 9.20
N LEU A 171 -8.90 -1.64 9.66
CA LEU A 171 -9.66 -2.77 9.13
C LEU A 171 -11.12 -2.71 9.60
N GLU A 172 -11.37 -2.23 10.82
CA GLU A 172 -12.72 -2.02 11.34
C GLU A 172 -13.50 -1.01 10.51
N ILE A 173 -12.89 0.11 10.10
CA ILE A 173 -13.53 1.08 9.19
C ILE A 173 -13.87 0.43 7.85
N MET A 174 -12.94 -0.32 7.26
CA MET A 174 -13.21 -1.01 5.99
C MET A 174 -14.40 -1.97 6.09
N VAL A 175 -14.52 -2.71 7.20
CA VAL A 175 -15.64 -3.63 7.42
C VAL A 175 -16.96 -2.89 7.66
N ARG A 176 -16.96 -1.92 8.58
CA ARG A 176 -18.20 -1.32 9.10
C ARG A 176 -18.76 -0.23 8.21
N GLU A 177 -17.88 0.52 7.53
CA GLU A 177 -18.26 1.72 6.80
C GLU A 177 -18.20 1.54 5.29
N PHE A 178 -17.38 0.62 4.80
CA PHE A 178 -17.23 0.32 3.38
C PHE A 178 -17.42 -1.18 3.03
N PRO A 179 -18.43 -1.88 3.55
CA PRO A 179 -18.56 -3.34 3.42
C PRO A 179 -18.66 -3.83 1.97
N ASP A 180 -19.28 -3.05 1.09
CA ASP A 180 -19.50 -3.42 -0.32
C ASP A 180 -18.44 -2.86 -1.28
N ALA A 181 -17.49 -2.08 -0.76
CA ALA A 181 -16.45 -1.44 -1.58
C ALA A 181 -15.33 -2.42 -1.98
N GLY A 182 -15.26 -3.60 -1.37
CA GLY A 182 -14.22 -4.59 -1.67
C GLY A 182 -12.84 -4.25 -1.11
N LEU A 183 -12.76 -3.37 -0.10
CA LEU A 183 -11.49 -3.02 0.58
C LEU A 183 -10.99 -4.17 1.48
N ILE A 184 -11.93 -4.98 1.95
CA ILE A 184 -11.72 -6.16 2.78
C ILE A 184 -12.78 -7.21 2.44
N HIS A 185 -12.48 -8.49 2.60
CA HIS A 185 -13.37 -9.58 2.19
C HIS A 185 -13.75 -10.49 3.36
N GLU A 186 -15.04 -10.62 3.62
CA GLU A 186 -15.58 -11.64 4.51
C GLU A 186 -15.30 -13.04 3.92
N LEU A 187 -14.72 -13.93 4.73
CA LEU A 187 -14.55 -15.31 4.32
C LEU A 187 -15.88 -16.05 4.49
N LYS A 188 -16.39 -16.60 3.39
CA LYS A 188 -17.60 -17.42 3.38
C LYS A 188 -17.22 -18.89 3.29
N VAL A 189 -17.97 -19.73 4.01
CA VAL A 189 -17.90 -21.19 3.93
C VAL A 189 -19.00 -21.72 3.00
N GLY A 190 -19.07 -23.03 2.80
CA GLY A 190 -20.05 -23.64 1.91
C GLY A 190 -21.50 -23.40 2.36
N PRO A 191 -22.49 -23.62 1.49
CA PRO A 191 -23.90 -23.46 1.84
C PRO A 191 -24.28 -24.29 3.08
N GLY A 192 -24.87 -23.64 4.09
CA GLY A 192 -25.29 -24.28 5.33
C GLY A 192 -24.19 -24.43 6.40
N GLU A 193 -22.97 -23.95 6.13
CA GLU A 193 -21.90 -23.88 7.12
C GLU A 193 -21.76 -22.45 7.67
N GLU A 194 -21.23 -22.32 8.88
CA GLU A 194 -20.87 -21.02 9.47
C GLU A 194 -19.44 -21.06 9.99
N MET A 195 -18.68 -20.01 9.67
CA MET A 195 -17.35 -19.84 10.23
C MET A 195 -17.49 -19.30 11.66
N ARG A 196 -17.12 -20.12 12.66
CA ARG A 196 -17.31 -19.77 14.08
C ARG A 196 -16.38 -18.66 14.61
N GLY A 197 -15.34 -18.31 13.87
CA GLY A 197 -14.30 -17.37 14.30
C GLY A 197 -12.90 -17.99 14.20
N LEU A 198 -11.91 -17.23 14.66
CA LEU A 198 -10.51 -17.66 14.66
C LEU A 198 -10.14 -18.35 15.97
N VAL A 199 -9.50 -19.53 15.88
CA VAL A 199 -8.95 -20.23 17.06
C VAL A 199 -7.91 -19.37 17.77
N ARG A 200 -7.14 -18.59 17.00
CA ARG A 200 -6.18 -17.61 17.52
C ARG A 200 -6.44 -16.26 16.87
N ARG A 201 -6.64 -15.25 17.70
CA ARG A 201 -6.66 -13.84 17.28
C ARG A 201 -5.28 -13.26 17.55
N HIS A 202 -4.77 -12.50 16.59
CA HIS A 202 -3.51 -11.77 16.73
C HIS A 202 -3.80 -10.32 17.08
N ASN A 203 -3.14 -9.80 18.12
CA ASN A 203 -3.16 -8.36 18.39
C ASN A 203 -2.26 -7.60 17.39
N GLU A 204 -2.34 -6.28 17.40
CA GLU A 204 -1.60 -5.39 16.49
C GLU A 204 -0.08 -5.66 16.49
N ASN A 205 0.53 -5.95 17.65
CA ASN A 205 1.96 -6.22 17.76
C ASN A 205 2.34 -7.58 17.16
N GLU A 206 1.56 -8.63 17.46
CA GLU A 206 1.76 -9.95 16.87
C GLU A 206 1.57 -9.91 15.35
N ARG A 207 0.57 -9.16 14.88
CA ARG A 207 0.32 -8.94 13.45
C ARG A 207 1.50 -8.27 12.77
N THR A 208 2.12 -7.27 13.41
CA THR A 208 3.35 -6.64 12.92
C THR A 208 4.50 -7.63 12.79
N VAL A 209 4.67 -8.55 13.76
CA VAL A 209 5.69 -9.60 13.68
C VAL A 209 5.43 -10.52 12.48
N LEU A 210 4.18 -10.94 12.28
CA LEU A 210 3.79 -11.82 11.17
C LEU A 210 3.92 -11.13 9.81
N ARG A 211 3.47 -9.88 9.68
CA ARG A 211 3.67 -9.05 8.49
C ARG A 211 5.15 -8.91 8.16
N ASN A 212 6.00 -8.69 9.15
CA ASN A 212 7.45 -8.61 9.01
C ASN A 212 8.13 -9.97 8.70
N ALA A 213 7.35 -11.06 8.64
CA ALA A 213 7.77 -12.37 8.16
C ALA A 213 7.11 -12.76 6.82
N GLY A 214 6.28 -11.88 6.23
CA GLY A 214 5.58 -12.17 4.97
C GLY A 214 4.39 -13.11 5.16
N ILE A 215 3.80 -13.13 6.36
CA ILE A 215 2.67 -13.98 6.72
C ILE A 215 1.41 -13.11 6.78
N ASN A 216 0.44 -13.40 5.92
CA ASN A 216 -0.88 -12.78 5.96
C ASN A 216 -1.65 -13.24 7.19
N THR A 217 -2.43 -12.33 7.77
CA THR A 217 -3.31 -12.66 8.89
C THR A 217 -4.78 -12.44 8.54
N LEU A 218 -5.63 -13.33 9.04
CA LEU A 218 -7.07 -13.10 9.10
C LEU A 218 -7.39 -12.24 10.33
N VAL A 219 -8.48 -11.49 10.23
CA VAL A 219 -9.02 -10.71 11.36
C VAL A 219 -10.45 -11.11 11.64
N GLU A 220 -10.85 -11.06 12.89
CA GLU A 220 -12.22 -11.29 13.31
C GLU A 220 -12.81 -9.97 13.81
N ILE A 221 -13.85 -9.49 13.14
CA ILE A 221 -14.51 -8.21 13.42
C ILE A 221 -16.01 -8.49 13.48
N ASP A 222 -16.66 -8.07 14.56
CA ASP A 222 -18.11 -8.22 14.78
C ASP A 222 -18.61 -9.67 14.56
N GLY A 223 -17.82 -10.65 15.02
CA GLY A 223 -18.14 -12.08 14.96
C GLY A 223 -17.91 -12.74 13.59
N LYS A 224 -17.38 -12.01 12.61
CA LYS A 224 -17.09 -12.51 11.26
C LYS A 224 -15.60 -12.49 10.98
N VAL A 225 -15.14 -13.41 10.12
CA VAL A 225 -13.73 -13.53 9.73
C VAL A 225 -13.51 -12.86 8.38
N TYR A 226 -12.49 -12.01 8.32
CA TYR A 226 -12.12 -11.25 7.13
C TYR A 226 -10.67 -11.47 6.73
N LYS A 227 -10.41 -11.32 5.42
CA LYS A 227 -9.07 -11.14 4.86
C LYS A 227 -8.97 -9.76 4.19
N PRO A 228 -7.82 -9.08 4.29
CA PRO A 228 -7.53 -7.91 3.46
C PRO A 228 -7.67 -8.19 1.95
N ALA A 229 -7.93 -7.15 1.15
CA ALA A 229 -7.99 -7.23 -0.31
C ALA A 229 -6.62 -7.43 -0.97
N GLY A 230 -5.56 -6.97 -0.29
CA GLY A 230 -4.17 -7.18 -0.68
C GLY A 230 -3.66 -8.56 -0.27
N GLY A 231 -2.35 -8.66 -0.17
CA GLY A 231 -1.68 -9.84 0.33
C GLY A 231 -0.18 -9.83 0.08
N ILE A 232 0.56 -10.36 1.05
CA ILE A 232 2.02 -10.43 1.03
C ILE A 232 2.52 -11.86 0.77
N THR A 233 3.58 -12.02 0.00
CA THR A 233 4.30 -13.29 -0.16
C THR A 233 5.36 -13.45 0.93
N ALA A 234 5.92 -14.65 1.11
CA ALA A 234 7.08 -14.86 1.98
C ALA A 234 8.32 -14.07 1.51
N ALA A 235 8.37 -13.67 0.23
CA ALA A 235 9.40 -12.78 -0.31
C ALA A 235 9.12 -11.30 -0.04
N GLY A 236 8.03 -10.97 0.65
CA GLY A 236 7.57 -9.63 1.01
C GLY A 236 6.93 -8.83 -0.12
N THR A 237 6.75 -9.43 -1.30
CA THR A 237 6.11 -8.82 -2.47
C THR A 237 4.59 -8.98 -2.41
N SER A 238 3.86 -8.17 -3.17
CA SER A 238 2.43 -8.36 -3.37
C SER A 238 2.12 -9.69 -4.06
N VAL A 239 1.07 -10.36 -3.59
CA VAL A 239 0.50 -11.54 -4.25
C VAL A 239 -0.09 -11.20 -5.62
N ARG A 240 -0.42 -9.93 -5.90
CA ARG A 240 -0.87 -9.47 -7.23
C ARG A 240 0.30 -9.35 -8.23
N ALA A 241 1.52 -9.23 -7.71
CA ALA A 241 2.73 -9.12 -8.51
C ALA A 241 3.33 -10.47 -8.89
N SER A 242 2.95 -11.54 -8.18
CA SER A 242 3.72 -12.79 -8.06
C SER A 242 3.05 -13.98 -8.74
#